data_AF-A0A945CAF0-F1
#
_entry.id   AF-A0A945CAF0-F1
#
_cell.length_a   1.000
_cell.length_b   1.000
_cell.length_c   1.000
_cell.angle_alpha   90.00
_cell.angle_beta   90.00
_cell.angle_gamma   90.00
#
_symmetry.space_group_name_H-M   'P 1'
#
loop_
_entity.id
_entity.type
_entity.pdbx_description
1 polymer ?
#
loop_
_entity_poly.entity_id
_entity_poly.type
_entity_poly.pdbx_seq_one_letter_code
_entity_poly.pdbx_strand_id
1 'polypeptide(L)' 'MKKQPTEAEIQKVIKMLEESDPANATRENAIKAIEGMKTMAGKVIDKIDDDMKSGKIEVSADGEVTRND' A
#
# COMPACT_ATOMS: atom_id res chain seq x y z
N MET A 1 -13.11 -7.66 12.34
CA MET A 1 -13.95 -6.92 11.37
C MET A 1 -13.03 -6.29 10.33
N LYS A 2 -13.18 -6.59 9.04
CA LYS A 2 -12.47 -5.84 7.98
C LYS A 2 -13.04 -4.42 7.99
N LYS A 3 -12.23 -3.42 8.34
CA LYS A 3 -12.66 -2.02 8.30
C LYS A 3 -12.90 -1.65 6.82
N GLN A 4 -14.17 -1.44 6.46
CA GLN A 4 -14.52 -0.94 5.14
C GLN A 4 -13.85 0.42 4.91
N PRO A 5 -13.47 0.75 3.66
CA PRO A 5 -12.99 2.08 3.33
C PRO A 5 -14.02 3.14 3.69
N THR A 6 -13.56 4.29 4.18
CA THR A 6 -14.41 5.46 4.41
C THR A 6 -14.84 6.08 3.08
N GLU A 7 -15.95 6.82 3.10
CA GLU A 7 -16.45 7.51 1.90
C GLU A 7 -15.41 8.49 1.32
N ALA A 8 -14.64 9.16 2.18
CA ALA A 8 -13.58 10.07 1.75
C ALA A 8 -12.44 9.35 1.01
N GLU A 9 -12.04 8.16 1.48
CA GLU A 9 -11.04 7.34 0.79
C GLU A 9 -11.54 6.88 -0.59
N ILE A 10 -12.81 6.46 -0.65
CA ILE A 10 -13.45 6.03 -1.90
C ILE A 10 -13.46 7.17 -2.92
N GLN A 11 -13.91 8.38 -2.52
CA GLN A 11 -13.96 9.54 -3.42
C GLN A 11 -12.57 9.95 -3.93
N LYS A 12 -11.55 9.91 -3.06
CA LYS A 12 -10.17 10.21 -3.45
C LYS A 12 -9.67 9.26 -4.53
N VAL A 13 -9.95 7.96 -4.39
CA VAL A 13 -9.53 6.95 -5.37
C VAL A 13 -10.36 7.03 -6.64
N ILE A 14 -11.67 7.34 -6.57
CA ILE A 14 -12.48 7.62 -7.76
C ILE A 14 -11.85 8.76 -8.55
N LYS A 15 -11.49 9.88 -7.91
CA LYS A 15 -10.85 11.00 -8.61
C LYS A 15 -9.51 10.62 -9.27
N MET A 16 -8.69 9.80 -8.60
CA MET A 16 -7.47 9.27 -9.22
C MET A 16 -7.77 8.37 -10.43
N LEU A 17 -8.83 7.56 -10.37
CA LEU A 17 -9.28 6.74 -11.49
C LEU A 17 -9.85 7.61 -12.61
N GLU A 18 -10.58 8.69 -12.32
CA GLU A 18 -11.04 9.64 -13.34
C GLU A 18 -9.87 10.26 -14.12
N GLU A 19 -8.73 10.49 -13.47
CA GLU A 19 -7.53 11.06 -14.09
C GLU A 19 -6.71 10.04 -14.89
N SER A 20 -6.74 8.75 -14.50
CA SER A 20 -5.87 7.70 -15.07
C SER A 20 -6.60 6.69 -15.96
N ASP A 21 -7.81 6.28 -15.58
CA ASP A 21 -8.66 5.33 -16.27
C ASP A 21 -10.16 5.63 -16.02
N PRO A 22 -10.71 6.66 -16.70
CA PRO A 22 -12.08 7.14 -16.45
C PRO A 22 -13.15 6.08 -16.64
N ALA A 23 -12.93 5.12 -17.54
CA ALA A 23 -13.86 4.01 -17.80
C ALA A 23 -14.05 3.12 -16.57
N ASN A 24 -13.05 3.07 -15.68
CA ASN A 24 -13.05 2.27 -14.47
C ASN A 24 -13.24 3.10 -13.20
N ALA A 25 -13.53 4.40 -13.29
CA ALA A 25 -13.76 5.31 -12.16
C ALA A 25 -15.12 5.08 -11.45
N THR A 26 -15.39 3.83 -11.08
CA THR A 26 -16.59 3.44 -10.36
C THR A 26 -16.30 3.22 -8.88
N ARG A 27 -17.33 3.35 -8.05
CA ARG A 27 -17.24 3.08 -6.61
C ARG A 27 -16.73 1.67 -6.31
N GLU A 28 -17.19 0.67 -7.05
CA GLU A 28 -16.77 -0.73 -6.87
C GLU A 28 -15.27 -0.90 -7.13
N ASN A 29 -14.77 -0.33 -8.23
CA ASN A 29 -13.36 -0.39 -8.58
C ASN A 29 -12.49 0.40 -7.61
N ALA A 30 -12.97 1.54 -7.11
CA ALA A 30 -12.27 2.30 -6.08
C ALA A 30 -12.12 1.49 -4.77
N ILE A 31 -13.18 0.78 -4.34
CA ILE A 31 -13.12 -0.12 -3.18
C ILE A 31 -12.10 -1.24 -3.42
N LYS A 32 -12.16 -1.91 -4.59
CA LYS A 32 -11.20 -2.97 -4.95
C LYS A 32 -9.76 -2.46 -4.98
N ALA A 33 -9.54 -1.26 -5.51
CA ALA A 33 -8.22 -0.63 -5.54
C ALA A 33 -7.71 -0.36 -4.12
N ILE A 34 -8.56 0.16 -3.23
CA ILE A 34 -8.19 0.40 -1.81
C ILE A 34 -7.86 -0.93 -1.11
N GLU A 35 -8.66 -1.97 -1.33
CA GLU A 35 -8.40 -3.30 -0.76
C GLU A 35 -7.12 -3.94 -1.31
N GLY A 36 -6.87 -3.76 -2.61
CA GLY A 36 -5.63 -4.17 -3.27
C GLY A 36 -4.41 -3.45 -2.70
N MET A 37 -4.49 -2.12 -2.54
CA MET A 37 -3.43 -1.30 -1.93
C MET A 37 -3.13 -1.73 -0.50
N LYS A 38 -4.16 -1.97 0.33
CA LYS A 38 -3.97 -2.47 1.71
C LYS A 38 -3.28 -3.82 1.74
N THR A 39 -3.66 -4.72 0.83
CA THR A 39 -3.03 -6.04 0.72
C THR A 39 -1.57 -5.94 0.29
N MET A 40 -1.28 -5.08 -0.68
CA MET A 40 0.09 -4.85 -1.16
C MET A 40 0.96 -4.18 -0.09
N ALA A 41 0.42 -3.18 0.63
CA ALA A 41 1.13 -2.54 1.74
C ALA A 41 1.50 -3.54 2.84
N GLY A 42 0.59 -4.45 3.19
CA GLY A 42 0.89 -5.55 4.11
C GLY A 42 2.05 -6.42 3.63
N LYS A 43 1.99 -6.88 2.37
CA LYS A 43 3.07 -7.70 1.78
C LYS A 43 4.42 -6.98 1.71
N VAL A 44 4.42 -5.67 1.46
CA VAL A 44 5.65 -4.87 1.45
C VAL A 44 6.25 -4.77 2.86
N ILE A 45 5.41 -4.54 3.88
CA ILE A 45 5.85 -4.53 5.28
C ILE A 45 6.40 -5.90 5.68
N ASP A 46 5.68 -6.97 5.37
CA ASP A 46 6.12 -8.35 5.66
C ASP A 46 7.47 -8.65 5.00
N LYS A 47 7.65 -8.23 3.74
CA LYS A 47 8.93 -8.39 3.03
C LYS A 47 10.05 -7.57 3.66
N ILE A 48 9.79 -6.33 4.07
CA ILE A 48 10.80 -5.50 4.74
C ILE A 48 11.19 -6.13 6.08
N ASP A 49 10.23 -6.64 6.85
CA ASP A 49 10.49 -7.33 8.11
C ASP A 49 11.33 -8.61 7.89
N ASP A 50 11.02 -9.39 6.86
CA ASP A 50 11.83 -10.56 6.47
C ASP A 50 13.24 -10.17 6.00
N ASP A 51 13.38 -9.10 5.21
CA ASP A 51 14.66 -8.57 4.74
C ASP A 51 15.50 -8.02 5.92
N MET A 52 14.87 -7.42 6.93
CA MET A 52 15.52 -7.01 8.18
C MET A 52 15.96 -8.21 9.02
N LYS A 53 15.09 -9.22 9.22
CA LYS A 53 15.42 -10.44 9.97
C LYS A 53 16.52 -11.27 9.30
N SER A 54 16.57 -11.26 7.97
CA SER A 54 17.59 -11.98 7.20
C SER A 54 18.91 -11.21 7.06
N GLY A 55 19.01 -9.98 7.59
CA GLY A 55 20.22 -9.16 7.53
C GLY A 55 20.49 -8.52 6.16
N LYS A 56 19.54 -8.62 5.22
CA LYS A 56 19.60 -7.90 3.93
C LYS A 56 19.37 -6.42 4.09
N ILE A 57 18.67 -6.01 5.14
CA ILE A 57 18.48 -4.62 5.50
C ILE A 57 18.89 -4.45 6.96
N GLU A 58 19.83 -3.56 7.22
CA GLU A 58 20.21 -3.16 8.58
C GLU A 58 19.83 -1.70 8.80
N VAL A 59 19.27 -1.42 9.98
CA VAL A 59 18.97 -0.06 10.43
C VAL A 59 19.92 0.26 11.58
N SER A 60 20.78 1.24 11.38
CA SER A 60 21.73 1.69 12.40
C SER A 60 21.02 2.50 13.50
N ALA A 61 21.70 2.72 14.61
CA ALA A 61 21.13 3.40 15.78
C ALA A 61 20.79 4.89 15.56
N ASP A 62 21.37 5.52 14.54
CA ASP A 62 21.08 6.86 14.05
C ASP A 62 19.96 6.91 12.98
N GLY A 63 19.43 5.74 12.59
CA GLY A 63 18.32 5.62 11.66
C GLY A 63 18.72 5.52 10.19
N GLU A 64 20.01 5.33 9.87
CA GLU A 64 20.42 5.03 8.49
C GLU A 64 20.00 3.60 8.11
N VAL A 65 19.51 3.46 6.88
CA VAL A 65 19.06 2.18 6.35
C VAL A 65 20.07 1.70 5.31
N THR A 66 20.72 0.59 5.59
CA THR A 66 21.72 -0.02 4.70
C THR A 66 21.16 -1.29 4.10
N ARG A 67 21.25 -1.45 2.78
CA ARG A 67 20.90 -2.70 2.10
C ARG A 67 22.18 -3.46 1.79
N ASN A 68 22.26 -4.68 2.30
CA ASN A 68 23.36 -5.60 2.10
C ASN A 68 22.98 -6.52 0.93
N ASP A 69 23.54 -6.26 -0.26
CA ASP A 69 23.35 -7.04 -1.48
C ASP A 69 24.12 -8.37 -1.47
#